data_AF-A0A7T1T2M7-F1
#
_entry.id   AF-A0A7T1T2M7-F1
#
_cell.length_a   1.000
_cell.length_b   1.000
_cell.length_c   1.000
_cell.angle_alpha   90.00
_cell.angle_beta   90.00
_cell.angle_gamma   90.00
#
_symmetry.space_group_name_H-M   'P 1'
#
loop_
_entity.id
_entity.type
_entity.pdbx_description
1 polymer ?
#
loop_
_entity_poly.entity_id
_entity_poly.type
_entity_poly.pdbx_seq_one_letter_code
_entity_poly.pdbx_strand_id
1 'polypeptide(L)'
;MLMRTDPFRELDRLTQQFFGNTSGTWSRPASMPMDAYREGDEYVIALDLPGVDPDAIDINVERNMLTVQAERRPLSKTDETKVELSERPLGVFSRQLVLADTLDTEHISADYDAGVLTVRVPIIERAKPRKIAIGATPGRKEIRA
;
A
#
# COMPACT_ATOMS: atom_id res chain seq x y z
N MET A 1 20.12 -29.01 -10.47
CA MET A 1 20.00 -29.22 -9.01
C MET A 1 20.50 -27.96 -8.34
N LEU A 2 19.62 -27.17 -7.70
CA LEU A 2 20.05 -25.99 -6.94
C LEU A 2 20.89 -26.49 -5.76
N MET A 3 22.20 -26.25 -5.80
CA MET A 3 23.09 -26.56 -4.68
C MET A 3 22.86 -25.51 -3.60
N ARG A 4 22.02 -25.86 -2.62
CA ARG A 4 21.79 -25.04 -1.43
C ARG A 4 22.74 -25.53 -0.34
N THR A 5 23.73 -24.72 0.03
CA THR A 5 24.50 -24.89 1.26
C THR A 5 23.68 -24.32 2.41
N ASP A 6 22.68 -25.07 2.88
CA ASP A 6 21.84 -24.62 3.98
C ASP A 6 21.79 -25.70 5.08
N PRO A 7 22.65 -25.60 6.11
CA PRO A 7 22.84 -26.64 7.13
C PRO A 7 21.66 -26.80 8.10
N PHE A 8 20.60 -25.99 7.96
CA PHE A 8 19.45 -25.95 8.87
C PHE A 8 18.16 -26.58 8.31
N ARG A 9 18.28 -27.40 7.26
CA ARG A 9 17.13 -27.95 6.51
C ARG A 9 16.13 -28.78 7.34
N GLU A 10 16.59 -29.44 8.40
CA GLU A 10 15.71 -30.18 9.32
C GLU A 10 14.92 -29.24 10.24
N LEU A 11 15.51 -28.11 10.64
CA LEU A 11 14.85 -27.10 11.45
C LEU A 11 13.76 -26.38 10.64
N ASP A 12 14.03 -26.10 9.36
CA ASP A 12 13.06 -25.52 8.39
C ASP A 12 11.84 -26.42 8.15
N ARG A 13 12.03 -27.75 8.07
CA ARG A 13 10.90 -28.69 7.94
C ARG A 13 10.06 -28.75 9.21
N LEU A 14 10.71 -28.73 10.37
CA LEU A 14 10.02 -28.71 11.66
C LEU A 14 9.27 -27.39 11.87
N THR A 15 9.87 -26.25 11.50
CA THR A 15 9.19 -24.94 11.52
C THR A 15 8.10 -24.83 10.49
N GLN A 16 8.22 -25.41 9.29
CA GLN A 16 7.10 -25.46 8.33
C GLN A 16 5.93 -26.32 8.86
N GLN A 17 6.18 -27.34 9.67
CA GLN A 17 5.14 -28.18 10.27
C GLN A 17 4.51 -27.56 11.53
N PHE A 18 5.23 -26.70 12.27
CA PHE A 18 4.74 -25.99 13.46
C PHE A 18 4.27 -24.54 13.22
N PHE A 19 4.81 -23.85 12.22
CA PHE A 19 4.55 -22.45 11.82
C PHE A 19 4.01 -22.37 10.37
N GLY A 20 3.33 -23.43 9.90
CA GLY A 20 2.93 -23.69 8.51
C GLY A 20 2.01 -22.70 7.78
N ASN A 21 2.00 -21.42 8.16
CA ASN A 21 1.43 -20.34 7.36
C ASN A 21 2.41 -19.16 7.28
N THR A 22 3.48 -19.30 6.50
CA THR A 22 4.23 -18.14 5.98
C THR A 22 3.47 -17.45 4.83
N SER A 23 2.36 -18.05 4.40
CA SER A 23 1.39 -17.46 3.48
C SER A 23 0.40 -16.60 4.25
N GLY A 24 0.22 -15.35 3.81
CA GLY A 24 -0.73 -14.42 4.40
C GLY A 24 -2.13 -15.02 4.38
N THR A 25 -2.80 -15.01 5.52
CA THR A 25 -4.21 -15.41 5.63
C THR A 25 -5.06 -14.16 5.83
N TRP A 26 -6.37 -14.28 5.66
CA TRP A 26 -7.31 -13.22 6.03
C TRP A 26 -7.18 -12.79 7.51
N SER A 27 -6.78 -13.70 8.41
CA SER A 27 -6.57 -13.41 9.83
C SER A 27 -5.18 -12.84 10.15
N ARG A 28 -4.19 -13.05 9.27
CA ARG A 28 -2.83 -12.51 9.38
C ARG A 28 -2.28 -12.24 7.96
N PRO A 29 -2.65 -11.11 7.35
CA PRO A 29 -2.21 -10.78 6.00
C PRO A 29 -0.69 -10.63 5.91
N ALA A 30 -0.13 -10.92 4.74
CA ALA A 30 1.27 -10.71 4.47
C ALA A 30 1.61 -9.20 4.38
N SER A 31 2.88 -8.86 4.63
CA SER A 31 3.36 -7.48 4.49
C SER A 31 3.24 -7.02 3.03
N MET A 32 2.76 -5.80 2.85
CA MET A 32 2.65 -5.10 1.57
C MET A 32 3.48 -3.81 1.68
N PRO A 33 4.76 -3.83 1.25
CA PRO A 33 5.61 -2.65 1.24
C PRO A 33 4.97 -1.53 0.41
N MET A 34 5.18 -0.29 0.83
CA MET A 34 4.59 0.85 0.14
C MET A 34 5.39 2.13 0.37
N ASP A 35 5.32 3.01 -0.63
CA ASP A 35 5.75 4.40 -0.56
C ASP A 35 4.52 5.31 -0.69
N ALA A 36 4.56 6.46 -0.01
CA ALA A 36 3.53 7.47 -0.12
C ALA A 36 4.16 8.86 -0.15
N TYR A 37 3.80 9.67 -1.16
CA TYR A 37 4.40 10.98 -1.37
C TYR A 37 3.42 11.91 -2.09
N ARG A 38 3.72 13.21 -2.06
CA ARG A 38 2.97 14.23 -2.77
C ARG A 38 3.65 14.55 -4.11
N GLU A 39 2.89 14.55 -5.18
CA GLU A 39 3.32 14.91 -6.52
C GLU A 39 2.43 16.04 -7.04
N GLY A 40 2.89 17.29 -6.87
CA GLY A 40 2.11 18.48 -7.21
C GLY A 40 0.78 18.57 -6.44
N ASP A 41 -0.31 18.41 -7.19
CA ASP A 41 -1.69 18.47 -6.70
C ASP A 41 -2.29 17.07 -6.41
N GLU A 42 -1.47 16.02 -6.44
CA GLU A 42 -1.87 14.65 -6.13
C GLU A 42 -1.09 14.08 -4.93
N TYR A 43 -1.73 13.16 -4.22
CA TYR A 43 -1.11 12.27 -3.26
C TYR A 43 -1.00 10.87 -3.89
N VAL A 44 0.22 10.36 -4.00
CA VAL A 44 0.54 9.11 -4.69
C VAL A 44 0.94 8.06 -3.67
N ILE A 45 0.37 6.87 -3.79
CA ILE A 45 0.62 5.71 -2.95
C ILE A 45 1.03 4.56 -3.88
N ALA A 46 2.27 4.09 -3.77
CA ALA A 46 2.77 2.95 -4.54
C ALA A 46 2.91 1.73 -3.63
N LEU A 47 2.34 0.59 -4.01
CA LEU A 47 2.36 -0.66 -3.24
C LEU A 47 2.96 -1.80 -4.06
N ASP A 48 3.93 -2.51 -3.50
CA ASP A 48 4.56 -3.65 -4.15
C ASP A 48 3.67 -4.89 -4.06
N LEU A 49 3.17 -5.35 -5.21
CA LEU A 49 2.31 -6.52 -5.35
C LEU A 49 2.76 -7.46 -6.49
N PRO A 50 4.05 -7.84 -6.59
CA PRO A 50 4.56 -8.57 -7.74
C PRO A 50 3.93 -9.95 -7.88
N GLY A 51 3.40 -10.23 -9.09
CA GLY A 51 2.79 -11.52 -9.43
C GLY A 51 1.39 -11.74 -8.85
N VAL A 52 0.71 -10.67 -8.43
CA VAL A 52 -0.73 -10.66 -8.19
C VAL A 52 -1.44 -10.43 -9.53
N ASP A 53 -2.53 -11.17 -9.74
CA ASP A 53 -3.45 -10.95 -10.85
C ASP A 53 -4.24 -9.66 -10.60
N PRO A 54 -4.30 -8.70 -11.55
CA PRO A 54 -5.06 -7.46 -11.37
C PRO A 54 -6.52 -7.69 -10.93
N ASP A 55 -7.16 -8.76 -11.40
CA ASP A 55 -8.55 -9.11 -11.05
C ASP A 55 -8.67 -9.60 -9.59
N ALA A 56 -7.56 -9.95 -8.96
CA ALA A 56 -7.47 -10.34 -7.56
C ALA A 56 -7.05 -9.18 -6.63
N ILE A 57 -7.04 -7.94 -7.12
CA ILE A 57 -6.80 -6.72 -6.35
C ILE A 57 -8.13 -6.00 -6.13
N ASP A 58 -8.45 -5.73 -4.88
CA ASP A 58 -9.64 -4.99 -4.45
C ASP A 58 -9.21 -3.71 -3.72
N ILE A 59 -9.77 -2.58 -4.13
CA ILE A 59 -9.47 -1.27 -3.57
C ILE A 59 -10.78 -0.60 -3.19
N ASN A 60 -10.93 -0.29 -1.92
CA ASN A 60 -12.14 0.29 -1.37
C ASN A 60 -11.83 1.51 -0.52
N VAL A 61 -12.70 2.51 -0.58
CA VAL A 61 -12.62 3.70 0.28
C VAL A 61 -13.93 3.86 1.04
N GLU A 62 -13.84 3.81 2.37
CA GLU A 62 -14.97 4.04 3.26
C GLU A 62 -14.56 5.03 4.36
N ARG A 63 -15.28 6.14 4.52
CA ARG A 63 -15.04 7.13 5.59
C ARG A 63 -13.57 7.57 5.69
N ASN A 64 -12.97 7.93 4.56
CA ASN A 64 -11.55 8.31 4.43
C ASN A 64 -10.55 7.19 4.78
N MET A 65 -10.99 5.94 4.89
CA MET A 65 -10.13 4.78 4.99
C MET A 65 -9.98 4.12 3.62
N LEU A 66 -8.78 4.21 3.04
CA LEU A 66 -8.39 3.43 1.87
C LEU A 66 -7.96 2.03 2.31
N THR A 67 -8.65 1.01 1.83
CA THR A 67 -8.33 -0.39 2.04
C THR A 67 -7.91 -1.00 0.72
N VAL A 68 -6.71 -1.58 0.69
CA VAL A 68 -6.17 -2.34 -0.45
C VAL A 68 -6.05 -3.79 -0.01
N GLN A 69 -6.73 -4.68 -0.72
CA GLN A 69 -6.66 -6.12 -0.52
C GLN A 69 -6.20 -6.79 -1.80
N ALA A 70 -5.35 -7.81 -1.68
CA ALA A 70 -4.84 -8.53 -2.83
C ALA A 70 -4.61 -10.00 -2.48
N GLU A 71 -4.84 -10.91 -3.42
CA GLU A 71 -4.55 -12.33 -3.25
C GLU A 71 -3.51 -12.81 -4.25
N ARG A 72 -2.39 -13.32 -3.76
CA ARG A 72 -1.38 -13.97 -4.59
C ARG A 72 -1.49 -15.48 -4.51
N ARG A 73 -2.00 -16.07 -5.60
CA ARG A 73 -2.16 -17.52 -5.69
C ARG A 73 -0.84 -18.22 -5.99
N PRO A 74 -0.65 -19.46 -5.48
CA PRO A 74 0.45 -20.30 -5.91
C PRO A 74 0.36 -20.53 -7.43
N LEU A 75 1.51 -20.54 -8.12
CA LEU A 75 1.55 -20.97 -9.51
C LEU A 75 1.03 -22.41 -9.60
N SER A 76 0.15 -22.68 -10.56
CA SER A 76 -0.36 -24.02 -10.85
C SER A 76 0.82 -24.95 -11.14
N LYS A 77 1.12 -25.80 -10.17
CA LYS A 77 2.15 -26.82 -10.25
C LYS A 77 1.43 -28.14 -10.53
N THR A 78 1.82 -28.84 -11.59
CA THR A 78 1.41 -30.23 -11.82
C THR A 78 1.83 -31.07 -10.61
N ASP A 79 1.14 -32.18 -10.35
CA ASP A 79 1.45 -33.11 -9.24
C ASP A 79 2.91 -33.61 -9.26
N GLU A 80 3.57 -33.54 -10.42
CA GLU A 80 4.98 -33.90 -10.61
C GLU A 80 5.98 -32.79 -10.18
N THR A 81 5.51 -31.59 -9.84
CA THR A 81 6.39 -30.46 -9.53
C THR A 81 6.76 -30.40 -8.06
N LYS A 82 7.98 -30.81 -7.75
CA LYS A 82 8.53 -30.71 -6.39
C LYS A 82 9.08 -29.32 -6.10
N VAL A 83 8.53 -28.66 -5.08
CA VAL A 83 9.02 -27.36 -4.60
C VAL A 83 10.27 -27.59 -3.74
N GLU A 84 11.44 -27.21 -4.24
CA GLU A 84 12.70 -27.32 -3.47
C GLU A 84 12.94 -26.10 -2.56
N LEU A 85 12.34 -24.93 -2.90
CA LEU A 85 12.46 -23.69 -2.14
C LEU A 85 11.23 -22.77 -2.35
N SER A 86 10.78 -22.11 -1.28
CA SER A 86 9.69 -21.14 -1.30
C SER A 86 9.98 -19.95 -0.38
N GLU A 87 10.48 -18.85 -0.96
CA GLU A 87 10.77 -17.60 -0.23
C GLU A 87 9.76 -16.48 -0.56
N ARG A 88 9.03 -16.63 -1.67
CA ARG A 88 8.06 -15.64 -2.13
C ARG A 88 6.79 -15.73 -1.27
N PRO A 89 6.30 -14.63 -0.68
CA PRO A 89 5.06 -14.65 0.08
C PRO A 89 3.88 -14.96 -0.86
N LEU A 90 2.95 -15.77 -0.36
CA LEU A 90 1.71 -16.17 -1.03
C LEU A 90 0.52 -15.83 -0.13
N GLY A 91 -0.69 -15.91 -0.68
CA GLY A 91 -1.93 -15.69 0.03
C GLY A 91 -2.36 -14.22 0.03
N VAL A 92 -3.00 -13.79 1.12
CA VAL A 92 -3.69 -12.50 1.22
C VAL A 92 -2.73 -11.41 1.71
N PHE A 93 -2.77 -10.28 1.02
CA PHE A 93 -2.13 -9.02 1.39
C PHE A 93 -3.23 -8.02 1.70
N SER A 94 -3.07 -7.23 2.76
CA SER A 94 -4.04 -6.22 3.13
C SER A 94 -3.34 -5.01 3.74
N ARG A 95 -3.74 -3.82 3.29
CA ARG A 95 -3.23 -2.54 3.80
C ARG A 95 -4.38 -1.57 3.98
N GLN A 96 -4.36 -0.86 5.10
CA GLN A 96 -5.33 0.18 5.41
C GLN A 96 -4.62 1.48 5.69
N LEU A 97 -5.13 2.56 5.10
CA LEU A 97 -4.54 3.89 5.13
C LEU A 97 -5.64 4.91 5.42
N VAL A 98 -5.43 5.72 6.44
CA VAL A 98 -6.30 6.86 6.73
C VAL A 98 -5.88 8.02 5.83
N LEU A 99 -6.78 8.43 4.94
CA LEU A 99 -6.63 9.59 4.07
C LEU A 99 -7.02 10.86 4.83
N ALA A 100 -6.30 11.95 4.57
CA ALA A 100 -6.66 13.25 5.13
C ALA A 100 -7.91 13.82 4.45
N ASP A 101 -8.70 14.61 5.18
CA ASP A 101 -9.90 15.30 4.65
C ASP A 101 -9.60 16.29 3.52
N THR A 102 -8.33 16.61 3.28
CA THR A 102 -7.87 17.45 2.17
C THR A 102 -7.75 16.70 0.85
N LEU A 103 -7.91 15.38 0.86
CA LEU A 103 -7.82 14.52 -0.31
C LEU A 103 -9.22 14.26 -0.88
N ASP A 104 -9.33 14.33 -2.21
CA ASP A 104 -10.57 14.09 -2.93
C ASP A 104 -10.72 12.58 -3.19
N THR A 105 -11.51 11.94 -2.33
CA THR A 105 -11.74 10.49 -2.39
C THR A 105 -12.71 10.08 -3.49
N GLU A 106 -13.46 11.02 -4.08
CA GLU A 106 -14.40 10.75 -5.18
C GLU A 106 -13.67 10.60 -6.53
N HIS A 107 -12.50 11.22 -6.66
CA HIS A 107 -11.71 11.25 -7.90
C HIS A 107 -10.41 10.43 -7.81
N ILE A 108 -10.43 9.33 -7.06
CA ILE A 108 -9.28 8.41 -6.96
C ILE A 108 -9.08 7.66 -8.26
N SER A 109 -7.82 7.49 -8.65
CA SER A 109 -7.43 6.59 -9.75
C SER A 109 -6.41 5.57 -9.27
N ALA A 110 -6.40 4.41 -9.92
CA ALA A 110 -5.46 3.33 -9.63
C ALA A 110 -4.94 2.75 -10.94
N ASP A 111 -3.64 2.47 -10.98
CA ASP A 111 -2.95 1.82 -12.08
C ASP A 111 -2.08 0.69 -11.54
N TYR A 112 -1.91 -0.38 -12.31
CA TYR A 112 -1.09 -1.51 -11.91
C TYR A 112 -0.18 -1.92 -13.07
N ASP A 113 1.11 -1.63 -12.91
CA ASP A 113 2.13 -1.91 -13.91
C ASP A 113 3.34 -2.57 -13.25
N ALA A 114 3.95 -3.52 -13.97
CA ALA A 114 5.16 -4.23 -13.55
C ALA A 114 5.15 -4.80 -12.12
N GLY A 115 3.98 -5.08 -11.55
CA GLY A 115 3.85 -5.60 -10.18
C GLY A 115 3.76 -4.53 -9.09
N VAL A 116 3.58 -3.26 -9.45
CA VAL A 116 3.40 -2.13 -8.53
C VAL A 116 2.02 -1.53 -8.74
N LEU A 117 1.22 -1.48 -7.67
CA LEU A 117 -0.07 -0.80 -7.64
C LEU A 117 0.14 0.67 -7.26
N THR A 118 -0.22 1.59 -8.13
CA THR A 118 -0.13 3.02 -7.91
C THR A 118 -1.52 3.62 -7.75
N VAL A 119 -1.85 4.10 -6.55
CA VAL A 119 -3.09 4.82 -6.25
C VAL A 119 -2.80 6.32 -6.20
N ARG A 120 -3.55 7.10 -6.96
CA ARG A 120 -3.43 8.56 -7.02
C ARG A 120 -4.71 9.19 -6.49
N VAL A 121 -4.56 10.08 -5.52
CA VAL A 121 -5.66 10.79 -4.87
C VAL A 121 -5.45 12.29 -5.06
N PRO A 122 -6.31 12.99 -5.83
CA PRO A 122 -6.21 14.43 -6.00
C PRO A 122 -6.38 15.19 -4.68
N ILE A 123 -5.80 16.37 -4.58
CA ILE A 123 -5.94 17.25 -3.41
C ILE A 123 -7.05 18.25 -3.70
N ILE A 124 -8.01 18.36 -2.79
CA ILE A 124 -9.18 19.24 -2.94
C ILE A 124 -8.70 20.69 -3.13
N GLU A 125 -9.23 21.39 -4.16
CA GLU A 125 -8.89 22.78 -4.48
C GLU A 125 -9.01 23.73 -3.27
N ARG A 126 -10.04 23.54 -2.43
CA ARG A 126 -10.24 24.33 -1.20
C ARG A 126 -9.18 24.11 -0.12
N ALA A 127 -8.48 22.97 -0.16
CA ALA A 127 -7.42 22.63 0.78
C ALA A 127 -6.04 23.14 0.33
N LYS A 128 -5.93 23.75 -0.86
CA LYS A 128 -4.67 24.38 -1.29
C LYS A 128 -4.31 25.56 -0.37
N PRO A 129 -3.03 25.71 0.03
CA PRO A 129 -2.63 26.74 0.97
C PRO A 129 -2.94 28.14 0.43
N ARG A 130 -3.74 28.91 1.18
CA ARG A 130 -4.07 30.31 0.84
C ARG A 130 -3.09 31.24 1.55
N LYS A 131 -2.47 32.14 0.80
CA LYS A 131 -1.63 33.21 1.36
C LYS A 131 -2.51 34.24 2.05
N ILE A 132 -2.33 34.44 3.35
CA ILE A 132 -2.99 35.52 4.10
C ILE A 132 -2.09 36.75 4.05
N ALA A 133 -2.60 37.86 3.50
CA ALA A 133 -1.91 39.15 3.55
C ALA A 133 -2.15 39.82 4.91
N ILE A 134 -1.09 40.35 5.52
CA ILE A 134 -1.19 41.13 6.76
C ILE A 134 -1.62 42.55 6.37
N GLY A 135 -2.78 42.99 6.86
CA GLY A 135 -3.24 44.37 6.68
C GLY A 135 -2.50 45.31 7.61
N ALA A 136 -1.85 46.34 7.05
CA ALA A 136 -1.37 47.48 7.83
C ALA A 136 -2.49 48.53 7.88
N THR A 137 -2.95 48.90 9.07
CA THR A 137 -3.87 50.04 9.26
C THR A 137 -3.05 51.33 9.22
N PRO A 138 -3.18 52.21 8.21
CA PRO A 138 -2.54 53.50 8.24
C PRO A 138 -3.47 54.47 8.96
N GLY A 139 -3.11 54.85 10.20
CA GLY A 139 -3.81 55.93 10.89
C GLY A 139 -3.67 55.92 12.40
N ARG A 140 -2.56 56.46 12.90
CA ARG A 140 -2.47 56.94 14.28
C ARG A 140 -3.42 58.13 14.40
N LYS A 141 -4.59 57.96 15.04
CA LYS A 141 -5.43 59.10 15.44
C LYS A 141 -4.70 59.83 16.56
N GLU A 142 -4.08 60.97 16.25
CA GLU A 142 -3.69 61.92 17.27
C GLU A 142 -4.93 62.48 17.95
N ILE A 143 -5.02 62.29 19.26
CA ILE A 143 -6.00 62.95 20.11
C ILE A 143 -5.43 64.34 20.38
N ARG A 144 -6.07 65.38 19.84
CA ARG A 144 -5.75 66.78 20.19
C ARG A 144 -6.31 67.08 21.58
N ALA A 145 -5.43 67.56 22.45
CA ALA A 145 -5.74 68.10 23.76
C ALA A 145 -6.36 69.50 23.67
#